data_AF-A0A927SG63-F1
#
_entry.id   AF-A0A927SG63-F1
#
_cell.length_a   1.000
_cell.length_b   1.000
_cell.length_c   1.000
_cell.angle_alpha   90.00
_cell.angle_beta   90.00
_cell.angle_gamma   90.00
#
_symmetry.space_group_name_H-M   'P 1'
#
loop_
_entity.id
_entity.type
_entity.pdbx_description
1 polymer ?
#
loop_
_entity_poly.entity_id
_entity_poly.type
_entity_poly.pdbx_seq_one_letter_code
_entity_poly.pdbx_strand_id
1 'polypeptide(L)'
;MEYNDQFGKYNIDICLCIDKTGSMKPIIDTVRQNALNLYTDIKSSLEAKGKNVGRLRIRVIWFGDYLADGENAMLVSPFLTMPEETQRFREFVNGVEAHGGGDEPEDGLEALAFAIRSDWCKDGWKRRHIIAMFTDAPAHDLGHCSEAASYPKRGMPATFGELTEMWGDEDNPGEMNYASKRLLLFAPDRSYWNAIQCGWENTVIRTARESTGLQDISYQTMLDTIVNSVG
;
A
#
# COMPACT_ATOMS: atom_id res chain seq x y z
N MET A 1 -0.85 36.64 -7.11
CA MET A 1 0.38 35.82 -7.25
C MET A 1 0.19 34.36 -6.78
N GLU A 2 -0.98 33.95 -6.29
CA GLU A 2 -1.22 32.58 -5.79
C GLU A 2 -1.43 31.51 -6.88
N TYR A 3 -1.82 31.90 -8.11
CA TYR A 3 -2.19 30.95 -9.16
C TYR A 3 -1.01 30.13 -9.73
N ASN A 4 0.22 30.61 -9.59
CA ASN A 4 1.42 29.93 -10.10
C ASN A 4 2.03 28.91 -9.12
N ASP A 5 1.66 28.96 -7.84
CA ASP A 5 2.33 28.15 -6.80
C ASP A 5 1.80 26.70 -6.73
N GLN A 6 0.62 26.41 -7.32
CA GLN A 6 0.07 25.05 -7.38
C GLN A 6 0.50 24.23 -8.61
N PHE A 7 1.01 24.87 -9.68
CA PHE A 7 1.40 24.15 -10.91
C PHE A 7 2.65 23.28 -10.74
N GLY A 8 3.46 23.54 -9.69
CA GLY A 8 4.69 22.81 -9.41
C GLY A 8 4.61 21.75 -8.30
N LYS A 9 3.55 21.76 -7.49
CA LYS A 9 3.47 20.97 -6.25
C LYS A 9 2.80 19.61 -6.47
N TYR A 10 3.33 18.58 -5.82
CA TYR A 10 2.77 17.24 -5.84
C TYR A 10 1.76 17.05 -4.72
N ASN A 11 0.56 16.60 -5.07
CA ASN A 11 -0.38 16.01 -4.13
C ASN A 11 -0.13 14.50 -4.10
N ILE A 12 0.24 13.99 -2.93
CA ILE A 12 0.70 12.62 -2.77
C ILE A 12 -0.22 11.93 -1.79
N ASP A 13 -0.75 10.79 -2.21
CA ASP A 13 -1.47 9.88 -1.34
C ASP A 13 -0.71 8.55 -1.33
N ILE A 14 -0.52 7.99 -0.13
CA ILE A 14 0.15 6.72 0.07
C ILE A 14 -0.78 5.78 0.84
N CYS A 15 -1.08 4.62 0.28
CA CYS A 15 -1.78 3.54 0.95
C CYS A 15 -0.78 2.41 1.26
N LEU A 16 -0.44 2.23 2.53
CA LEU A 16 0.41 1.15 3.01
C LEU A 16 -0.47 -0.08 3.26
N CYS A 17 -0.31 -1.13 2.47
CA CYS A 17 -0.92 -2.43 2.68
C CYS A 17 0.11 -3.31 3.35
N ILE A 18 -0.11 -3.70 4.59
CA ILE A 18 0.89 -4.39 5.41
C ILE A 18 0.28 -5.67 5.97
N ASP A 19 0.91 -6.78 5.64
CA ASP A 19 0.65 -8.07 6.23
C ASP A 19 0.96 -8.02 7.74
N LYS A 20 -0.02 -8.41 8.57
CA LYS A 20 0.05 -8.30 10.03
C LYS A 20 0.47 -9.58 10.74
N THR A 21 0.91 -10.60 10.00
CA THR A 21 1.41 -11.86 10.56
C THR A 21 2.66 -11.67 11.42
N GLY A 22 2.98 -12.70 12.23
CA GLY A 22 4.13 -12.64 13.14
C GLY A 22 5.48 -12.47 12.42
N SER A 23 5.66 -13.04 11.22
CA SER A 23 6.88 -12.94 10.41
C SER A 23 7.17 -11.50 9.98
N MET A 24 6.11 -10.71 9.78
CA MET A 24 6.16 -9.31 9.35
C MET A 24 6.53 -8.31 10.45
N LYS A 25 6.68 -8.77 11.71
CA LYS A 25 7.01 -7.93 12.87
C LYS A 25 8.12 -6.90 12.62
N PRO A 26 9.25 -7.20 11.94
CA PRO A 26 10.30 -6.22 11.68
C PRO A 26 9.84 -5.03 10.82
N ILE A 27 8.99 -5.27 9.82
CA ILE A 27 8.40 -4.21 8.98
C ILE A 27 7.37 -3.41 9.79
N ILE A 28 6.51 -4.10 10.52
CA ILE A 28 5.50 -3.48 11.39
C ILE A 28 6.18 -2.54 12.39
N ASP A 29 7.23 -3.01 13.06
CA ASP A 29 8.01 -2.21 14.01
C ASP A 29 8.71 -1.04 13.34
N THR A 30 9.23 -1.22 12.12
CA THR A 30 9.81 -0.12 11.33
C THR A 30 8.77 0.97 11.06
N VAL A 31 7.55 0.61 10.63
CA VAL A 31 6.48 1.58 10.38
C VAL A 31 6.06 2.27 11.69
N ARG A 32 5.93 1.53 12.79
CA ARG A 32 5.62 2.09 14.13
C ARG A 32 6.67 3.09 14.62
N GLN A 33 7.95 2.72 14.55
CA GLN A 33 9.06 3.54 15.05
C GLN A 33 9.21 4.84 14.26
N ASN A 34 8.93 4.80 12.96
CA ASN A 34 9.10 5.94 12.07
C ASN A 34 7.81 6.72 11.83
N ALA A 35 6.67 6.31 12.39
CA ALA A 35 5.36 6.91 12.10
C ALA A 35 5.32 8.44 12.32
N LEU A 36 6.02 8.94 13.35
CA LEU A 36 6.10 10.37 13.65
C LEU A 36 6.98 11.14 12.65
N ASN A 37 7.99 10.49 12.09
CA ASN A 37 8.99 11.12 11.22
C ASN A 37 8.67 10.92 9.73
N LEU A 38 7.81 9.96 9.39
CA LEU A 38 7.51 9.54 8.02
C LEU A 38 7.15 10.72 7.09
N TYR A 39 6.31 11.65 7.56
CA TYR A 39 6.00 12.87 6.81
C TYR A 39 7.24 13.72 6.55
N THR A 40 8.00 14.03 7.59
CA THR A 40 9.18 14.89 7.54
C THR A 40 10.24 14.29 6.63
N ASP A 41 10.44 12.98 6.69
CA ASP A 41 11.44 12.26 5.89
C ASP A 41 11.03 12.24 4.41
N ILE A 42 9.79 11.87 4.11
CA ILE A 42 9.27 11.89 2.72
C ILE A 42 9.37 13.30 2.13
N LYS A 43 8.92 14.31 2.88
CA LYS A 43 8.96 15.71 2.43
C LYS A 43 10.39 16.15 2.16
N SER A 44 11.30 15.93 3.10
CA SER A 44 12.71 16.33 2.97
C SER A 44 13.39 15.65 1.79
N SER A 45 13.15 14.34 1.60
CA SER A 45 13.71 13.59 0.47
C SER A 45 13.15 14.02 -0.89
N LEU A 46 11.88 14.46 -0.95
CA LEU A 46 11.29 15.01 -2.18
C LEU A 46 11.80 16.41 -2.50
N GLU A 47 11.88 17.28 -1.49
CA GLU A 47 12.42 18.64 -1.62
C GLU A 47 13.89 18.62 -2.05
N ALA A 48 14.69 17.69 -1.51
CA ALA A 48 16.08 17.46 -1.94
C ALA A 48 16.19 17.06 -3.43
N LYS A 49 15.13 16.52 -4.02
CA LYS A 49 15.02 16.20 -5.46
C LYS A 49 14.31 17.28 -6.27
N GLY A 50 14.10 18.47 -5.69
CA GLY A 50 13.41 19.59 -6.33
C GLY A 50 11.91 19.36 -6.53
N LYS A 51 11.30 18.44 -5.77
CA LYS A 51 9.86 18.13 -5.84
C LYS A 51 9.16 18.72 -4.64
N ASN A 52 8.47 19.83 -4.85
CA ASN A 52 7.71 20.49 -3.78
C ASN A 52 6.44 19.69 -3.46
N VAL A 53 6.22 19.42 -2.17
CA VAL A 53 5.02 18.73 -1.69
C VAL A 53 3.92 19.74 -1.42
N GLY A 54 2.77 19.55 -2.05
CA GLY A 54 1.56 20.36 -1.80
C GLY A 54 0.75 19.79 -0.65
N ARG A 55 0.40 18.50 -0.75
CA ARG A 55 -0.32 17.74 0.27
C ARG A 55 0.24 16.32 0.34
N LEU A 56 0.34 15.76 1.55
CA LEU A 56 0.61 14.35 1.76
C LEU A 56 -0.53 13.74 2.60
N ARG A 57 -1.18 12.68 2.10
CA ARG A 57 -2.10 11.87 2.90
C ARG A 57 -1.60 10.43 2.98
N ILE A 58 -1.79 9.81 4.12
CA ILE A 58 -1.36 8.43 4.36
C ILE A 58 -2.56 7.62 4.84
N ARG A 59 -2.72 6.44 4.26
CA ARG A 59 -3.68 5.41 4.64
C ARG A 59 -2.92 4.12 4.93
N VAL A 60 -3.44 3.34 5.86
CA VAL A 60 -2.93 2.02 6.22
C VAL A 60 -4.05 1.00 6.15
N ILE A 61 -3.75 -0.12 5.52
CA ILE A 61 -4.53 -1.35 5.46
C ILE A 61 -3.67 -2.45 6.08
N TRP A 62 -4.10 -2.96 7.23
CA TRP A 62 -3.53 -4.17 7.80
C TRP A 62 -4.33 -5.35 7.29
N PHE A 63 -3.66 -6.36 6.75
CA PHE A 63 -4.32 -7.56 6.25
C PHE A 63 -3.72 -8.85 6.82
N GLY A 64 -4.53 -9.89 6.89
CA GLY A 64 -4.18 -11.28 7.18
C GLY A 64 -5.17 -12.20 6.46
N ASP A 65 -5.55 -13.32 7.07
CA ASP A 65 -6.47 -14.31 6.50
C ASP A 65 -7.88 -14.20 7.11
N TYR A 66 -8.93 -14.05 6.30
CA TYR A 66 -10.33 -13.95 6.72
C TYR A 66 -10.86 -15.19 7.46
N LEU A 67 -10.38 -16.39 7.13
CA LEU A 67 -10.73 -17.62 7.84
C LEU A 67 -10.06 -17.69 9.21
N ALA A 68 -8.82 -17.21 9.34
CA ALA A 68 -8.07 -17.25 10.58
C ALA A 68 -8.43 -16.09 11.53
N ASP A 69 -8.53 -14.87 11.00
CA ASP A 69 -8.64 -13.63 11.77
C ASP A 69 -10.07 -13.08 11.85
N GLY A 70 -11.00 -13.58 11.02
CA GLY A 70 -12.38 -13.13 10.99
C GLY A 70 -12.50 -11.63 10.71
N GLU A 71 -13.18 -10.89 11.59
CA GLU A 71 -13.35 -9.43 11.48
C GLU A 71 -12.04 -8.65 11.58
N ASN A 72 -10.98 -9.26 12.13
CA ASN A 72 -9.68 -8.62 12.25
C ASN A 72 -8.79 -8.85 11.03
N ALA A 73 -9.25 -9.58 10.01
CA ALA A 73 -8.46 -9.91 8.83
C ALA A 73 -8.13 -8.69 7.97
N MET A 74 -8.97 -7.64 8.01
CA MET A 74 -8.79 -6.45 7.19
C MET A 74 -9.12 -5.18 7.98
N LEU A 75 -8.09 -4.52 8.52
CA LEU A 75 -8.25 -3.29 9.30
C LEU A 75 -7.80 -2.08 8.49
N VAL A 76 -8.73 -1.16 8.25
CA VAL A 76 -8.55 -0.09 7.27
C VAL A 76 -8.74 1.28 7.91
N SER A 77 -7.73 2.13 7.82
CA SER A 77 -7.82 3.55 8.25
C SER A 77 -8.37 4.44 7.13
N PRO A 78 -8.98 5.60 7.41
CA PRO A 78 -9.17 6.63 6.38
C PRO A 78 -7.82 7.18 5.87
N PHE A 79 -7.83 7.97 4.80
CA PHE A 79 -6.67 8.81 4.49
C PHE A 79 -6.52 9.90 5.57
N LEU A 80 -5.34 9.94 6.18
CA LEU A 80 -4.96 10.89 7.22
C LEU A 80 -4.02 11.95 6.62
N THR A 81 -4.35 13.22 6.81
CA THR A 81 -3.60 14.34 6.25
C THR A 81 -2.38 14.66 7.11
N MET A 82 -1.20 14.68 6.52
CA MET A 82 0.05 14.91 7.22
C MET A 82 0.56 16.35 7.04
N PRO A 83 1.10 16.98 8.09
CA PRO A 83 1.37 16.43 9.43
C PRO A 83 0.21 16.55 10.44
N GLU A 84 -0.94 17.09 10.05
CA GLU A 84 -2.02 17.45 10.98
C GLU A 84 -2.60 16.26 11.75
N GLU A 85 -2.67 15.08 11.12
CA GLU A 85 -3.23 13.85 11.70
C GLU A 85 -2.15 12.81 12.08
N THR A 86 -0.89 13.23 12.24
CA THR A 86 0.22 12.31 12.59
C THR A 86 -0.03 11.52 13.87
N GLN A 87 -0.68 12.11 14.88
CA GLN A 87 -1.03 11.39 16.12
C GLN A 87 -2.06 10.28 15.86
N ARG A 88 -3.08 10.55 15.06
CA ARG A 88 -4.10 9.55 14.68
C ARG A 88 -3.50 8.43 13.83
N PHE A 89 -2.55 8.76 12.96
CA PHE A 89 -1.79 7.78 12.20
C PHE A 89 -0.98 6.87 13.13
N ARG A 90 -0.26 7.45 14.09
CA ARG A 90 0.49 6.71 15.10
C ARG A 90 -0.41 5.79 15.93
N GLU A 91 -1.57 6.26 16.35
CA GLU A 91 -2.53 5.44 17.12
C GLU A 91 -3.01 4.24 16.30
N PHE A 92 -3.37 4.45 15.03
CA PHE A 92 -3.80 3.37 14.16
C PHE A 92 -2.70 2.32 13.92
N VAL A 93 -1.47 2.77 13.68
CA VAL A 93 -0.33 1.89 13.43
C VAL A 93 0.11 1.10 14.68
N ASN A 94 -0.09 1.66 15.88
CA ASN A 94 0.19 0.98 17.14
C ASN A 94 -0.98 0.13 17.67
N GLY A 95 -2.19 0.30 17.12
CA GLY A 95 -3.40 -0.39 17.58
C GLY A 95 -3.55 -1.82 17.07
N VAL A 96 -2.74 -2.23 16.09
CA VAL A 96 -2.71 -3.62 15.60
C VAL A 96 -1.65 -4.39 16.36
N GLU A 97 -1.97 -5.58 16.83
CA GLU A 97 -0.98 -6.51 17.35
C GLU A 97 -0.60 -7.50 16.25
N ALA A 98 0.70 -7.75 16.09
CA ALA A 98 1.18 -8.74 15.12
C ALA A 98 0.94 -10.12 15.71
N HIS A 99 -0.06 -10.83 15.19
CA HIS A 99 -0.48 -12.15 15.65
C HIS A 99 -0.78 -13.03 14.44
N GLY A 100 -0.71 -14.35 14.63
CA GLY A 100 -0.93 -15.32 13.55
C GLY A 100 0.31 -15.57 12.69
N GLY A 101 0.11 -16.22 11.55
CA GLY A 101 1.14 -16.85 10.71
C GLY A 101 1.10 -18.38 10.77
N GLY A 102 -0.10 -18.96 10.87
CA GLY A 102 -0.30 -20.41 10.98
C GLY A 102 -0.05 -21.12 9.64
N ASP A 103 -0.87 -20.80 8.63
CA ASP A 103 -0.79 -21.37 7.29
C ASP A 103 -0.71 -20.22 6.27
N GLU A 104 0.40 -20.12 5.52
CA GLU A 104 0.40 -19.42 4.23
C GLU A 104 -0.56 -20.14 3.28
N PRO A 105 -1.28 -19.47 2.35
CA PRO A 105 -1.24 -18.03 1.97
C PRO A 105 -2.07 -17.04 2.83
N GLU A 106 -2.02 -15.73 2.50
CA GLU A 106 -2.79 -14.64 3.13
C GLU A 106 -3.70 -13.87 2.12
N ASP A 107 -4.68 -13.08 2.56
CA ASP A 107 -5.64 -12.35 1.67
C ASP A 107 -5.11 -10.99 1.15
N GLY A 108 -3.90 -11.03 0.57
CA GLY A 108 -3.23 -9.83 0.05
C GLY A 108 -3.86 -9.22 -1.22
N LEU A 109 -4.58 -10.02 -2.02
CA LEU A 109 -5.26 -9.52 -3.22
C LEU A 109 -6.49 -8.68 -2.87
N GLU A 110 -7.23 -9.06 -1.83
CA GLU A 110 -8.31 -8.28 -1.26
C GLU A 110 -7.79 -6.93 -0.74
N ALA A 111 -6.63 -6.92 -0.06
CA ALA A 111 -6.00 -5.68 0.40
C ALA A 111 -5.67 -4.74 -0.78
N LEU A 112 -5.20 -5.26 -1.92
CA LEU A 112 -5.03 -4.46 -3.14
C LEU A 112 -6.37 -3.92 -3.65
N ALA A 113 -7.44 -4.70 -3.66
CA ALA A 113 -8.76 -4.23 -4.07
C ALA A 113 -9.26 -3.07 -3.19
N PHE A 114 -9.10 -3.17 -1.85
CA PHE A 114 -9.39 -2.08 -0.92
C PHE A 114 -8.53 -0.83 -1.19
N ALA A 115 -7.26 -1.01 -1.50
CA ALA A 115 -6.34 0.09 -1.80
C ALA A 115 -6.72 0.79 -3.11
N ILE A 116 -6.98 0.04 -4.18
CA ILE A 116 -7.42 0.56 -5.49
C ILE A 116 -8.66 1.44 -5.33
N ARG A 117 -9.62 0.99 -4.51
CA ARG A 117 -10.90 1.67 -4.24
C ARG A 117 -10.86 2.78 -3.20
N SER A 118 -9.68 3.12 -2.70
CA SER A 118 -9.55 4.18 -1.70
C SER A 118 -9.94 5.55 -2.28
N ASP A 119 -10.29 6.49 -1.40
CA ASP A 119 -10.70 7.86 -1.81
C ASP A 119 -9.48 8.73 -2.17
N TRP A 120 -8.83 8.38 -3.29
CA TRP A 120 -7.64 9.03 -3.80
C TRP A 120 -7.88 10.50 -4.19
N CYS A 121 -6.85 11.32 -4.05
CA CYS A 121 -6.87 12.75 -4.28
C CYS A 121 -7.19 13.05 -5.75
N LYS A 122 -8.22 13.88 -5.99
CA LYS A 122 -8.61 14.31 -7.35
C LYS A 122 -8.19 15.75 -7.66
N ASP A 123 -7.50 16.41 -6.72
CA ASP A 123 -7.10 17.82 -6.79
C ASP A 123 -5.67 18.00 -7.29
N GLY A 124 -5.39 19.13 -7.93
CA GLY A 124 -4.03 19.54 -8.34
C GLY A 124 -3.50 18.84 -9.60
N TRP A 125 -2.58 19.49 -10.30
CA TRP A 125 -2.11 19.00 -11.61
C TRP A 125 -1.14 17.82 -11.50
N LYS A 126 -0.25 17.84 -10.50
CA LYS A 126 0.69 16.75 -10.24
C LYS A 126 0.20 15.93 -9.06
N ARG A 127 -0.25 14.71 -9.35
CA ARG A 127 -0.75 13.76 -8.34
C ARG A 127 0.03 12.46 -8.39
N ARG A 128 0.24 11.84 -7.24
CA ARG A 128 0.81 10.50 -7.11
C ARG A 128 0.00 9.70 -6.11
N HIS A 129 -0.54 8.57 -6.56
CA HIS A 129 -1.34 7.63 -5.78
C HIS A 129 -0.52 6.35 -5.66
N ILE A 130 0.07 6.14 -4.48
CA ILE A 130 1.03 5.06 -4.27
C ILE A 130 0.38 4.01 -3.40
N ILE A 131 0.25 2.80 -3.91
CA ILE A 131 -0.04 1.62 -3.11
C ILE A 131 1.31 0.95 -2.81
N ALA A 132 1.66 0.78 -1.54
CA ALA A 132 2.85 0.04 -1.14
C ALA A 132 2.41 -1.22 -0.39
N MET A 133 2.68 -2.38 -0.98
CA MET A 133 2.34 -3.69 -0.45
C MET A 133 3.55 -4.32 0.23
N PHE A 134 3.38 -4.79 1.46
CA PHE A 134 4.39 -5.47 2.25
C PHE A 134 3.85 -6.82 2.72
N THR A 135 4.44 -7.91 2.25
CA THR A 135 4.15 -9.29 2.70
C THR A 135 5.34 -10.20 2.41
N ASP A 136 5.56 -11.20 3.24
CA ASP A 136 6.49 -12.29 2.96
C ASP A 136 5.79 -13.60 2.56
N ALA A 137 4.46 -13.59 2.46
CA ALA A 137 3.63 -14.72 2.10
C ALA A 137 3.13 -14.66 0.63
N PRO A 138 2.79 -15.82 0.02
CA PRO A 138 1.94 -15.84 -1.17
C PRO A 138 0.52 -15.34 -0.83
N ALA A 139 -0.25 -14.98 -1.86
CA ALA A 139 -1.67 -14.66 -1.70
C ALA A 139 -2.59 -15.83 -2.03
N HIS A 140 -3.72 -15.91 -1.33
CA HIS A 140 -4.86 -16.76 -1.69
C HIS A 140 -5.46 -16.34 -3.04
N ASP A 141 -6.21 -17.26 -3.66
CA ASP A 141 -7.08 -16.92 -4.78
C ASP A 141 -8.18 -15.96 -4.29
N LEU A 142 -8.51 -14.95 -5.09
CA LEU A 142 -9.62 -14.05 -4.78
C LEU A 142 -10.92 -14.83 -4.57
N GLY A 143 -11.60 -14.54 -3.47
CA GLY A 143 -12.84 -15.20 -3.10
C GLY A 143 -12.65 -16.59 -2.45
N HIS A 144 -11.41 -17.01 -2.16
CA HIS A 144 -11.15 -18.22 -1.36
C HIS A 144 -11.95 -18.22 -0.05
N CYS A 145 -11.92 -17.08 0.64
CA CYS A 145 -12.61 -16.85 1.91
C CYS A 145 -14.06 -16.34 1.74
N SER A 146 -14.65 -16.41 0.54
CA SER A 146 -15.94 -15.77 0.23
C SER A 146 -17.12 -16.26 1.09
N GLU A 147 -17.05 -17.45 1.67
CA GLU A 147 -18.06 -17.98 2.59
C GLU A 147 -17.90 -17.45 4.03
N ALA A 148 -16.74 -16.93 4.41
CA ALA A 148 -16.53 -16.36 5.75
C ALA A 148 -17.49 -15.20 6.00
N ALA A 149 -18.04 -15.12 7.22
CA ALA A 149 -19.01 -14.09 7.57
C ALA A 149 -18.40 -12.67 7.49
N SER A 150 -17.12 -12.57 7.84
CA SER A 150 -16.30 -11.34 7.82
C SER A 150 -15.84 -10.93 6.41
N TYR A 151 -15.94 -11.82 5.41
CA TYR A 151 -15.47 -11.52 4.06
C TYR A 151 -16.37 -10.46 3.39
N PRO A 152 -15.80 -9.46 2.70
CA PRO A 152 -16.59 -8.40 2.09
C PRO A 152 -17.47 -8.94 0.96
N LYS A 153 -18.79 -9.02 1.21
CA LYS A 153 -19.76 -9.57 0.24
C LYS A 153 -20.03 -8.69 -0.97
N ARG A 154 -19.52 -7.45 -0.99
CA ARG A 154 -19.74 -6.49 -2.06
C ARG A 154 -18.46 -5.76 -2.40
N GLY A 155 -18.23 -5.60 -3.70
CA GLY A 155 -17.17 -4.75 -4.20
C GLY A 155 -15.75 -5.33 -4.11
N MET A 156 -15.62 -6.61 -3.79
CA MET A 156 -14.41 -7.38 -4.05
C MET A 156 -14.46 -7.98 -5.46
N PRO A 157 -13.35 -7.99 -6.21
CA PRO A 157 -13.25 -8.74 -7.45
C PRO A 157 -13.36 -10.24 -7.16
N ALA A 158 -14.05 -10.97 -8.02
CA ALA A 158 -14.23 -12.41 -7.88
C ALA A 158 -13.01 -13.21 -8.40
N THR A 159 -12.17 -12.59 -9.23
CA THR A 159 -11.01 -13.23 -9.84
C THR A 159 -9.82 -12.29 -9.95
N PHE A 160 -8.61 -12.85 -10.10
CA PHE A 160 -7.41 -12.06 -10.36
C PHE A 160 -7.49 -11.26 -11.68
N GLY A 161 -8.23 -11.76 -12.67
CA GLY A 161 -8.52 -11.03 -13.91
C GLY A 161 -9.32 -9.76 -13.64
N GLU A 162 -10.40 -9.85 -12.86
CA GLU A 162 -11.18 -8.66 -12.46
C GLU A 162 -10.36 -7.67 -11.64
N LEU A 163 -9.48 -8.15 -10.74
CA LEU A 163 -8.56 -7.27 -10.02
C LEU A 163 -7.56 -6.58 -10.97
N THR A 164 -7.11 -7.29 -12.00
CA THR A 164 -6.25 -6.73 -13.05
C THR A 164 -6.98 -5.66 -13.86
N GLU A 165 -8.26 -5.85 -14.18
CA GLU A 165 -9.10 -4.83 -14.82
C GLU A 165 -9.33 -3.62 -13.89
N MET A 166 -9.53 -3.86 -12.59
CA MET A 166 -9.62 -2.78 -11.60
C MET A 166 -8.35 -1.93 -11.55
N TRP A 167 -7.18 -2.55 -11.68
CA TRP A 167 -5.93 -1.80 -11.85
C TRP A 167 -5.91 -1.06 -13.20
N GLY A 168 -6.11 -1.80 -14.29
CA GLY A 168 -6.09 -1.33 -15.68
C GLY A 168 -4.70 -0.98 -16.21
N ASP A 169 -4.64 -0.53 -17.46
CA ASP A 169 -3.43 -0.08 -18.16
C ASP A 169 -3.72 1.22 -18.95
N GLU A 170 -2.80 1.63 -19.83
CA GLU A 170 -2.98 2.85 -20.64
C GLU A 170 -4.15 2.72 -21.63
N ASP A 171 -4.33 1.53 -22.21
CA ASP A 171 -5.31 1.25 -23.26
C ASP A 171 -6.68 0.85 -22.66
N ASN A 172 -6.68 0.24 -21.48
CA ASN A 172 -7.83 -0.24 -20.74
C ASN A 172 -7.85 0.40 -19.34
N PRO A 173 -8.37 1.64 -19.21
CA PRO A 173 -8.35 2.35 -17.93
C PRO A 173 -9.13 1.61 -16.83
N GLY A 174 -8.47 1.41 -15.69
CA GLY A 174 -9.08 0.84 -14.49
C GLY A 174 -9.72 1.91 -13.58
N GLU A 175 -9.92 1.55 -12.31
CA GLU A 175 -10.57 2.44 -11.33
C GLU A 175 -9.65 3.59 -10.86
N MET A 176 -8.33 3.41 -10.96
CA MET A 176 -7.35 4.45 -10.63
C MET A 176 -6.90 5.23 -11.86
N ASN A 177 -6.61 6.52 -11.67
CA ASN A 177 -6.03 7.35 -12.73
C ASN A 177 -4.64 6.82 -13.14
N TYR A 178 -4.51 6.37 -14.39
CA TYR A 178 -3.32 5.75 -14.94
C TYR A 178 -2.03 6.57 -14.72
N ALA A 179 -2.05 7.86 -15.06
CA ALA A 179 -0.86 8.72 -14.94
C ALA A 179 -0.42 8.95 -13.47
N SER A 180 -1.32 8.77 -12.51
CA SER A 180 -1.08 9.04 -11.10
C SER A 180 -0.71 7.79 -10.29
N LYS A 181 -1.18 6.61 -10.70
CA LYS A 181 -1.06 5.37 -9.89
C LYS A 181 0.35 4.79 -9.92
N ARG A 182 0.80 4.26 -8.80
CA ARG A 182 2.03 3.47 -8.66
C ARG A 182 1.77 2.32 -7.69
N LEU A 183 2.23 1.13 -8.04
CA LEU A 183 2.24 -0.02 -7.12
C LEU A 183 3.68 -0.33 -6.74
N LEU A 184 3.98 -0.34 -5.45
CA LEU A 184 5.29 -0.73 -4.90
C LEU A 184 5.11 -2.07 -4.21
N LEU A 185 5.66 -3.14 -4.79
CA LEU A 185 5.57 -4.48 -4.22
C LEU A 185 6.85 -4.83 -3.47
N PHE A 186 6.70 -5.04 -2.17
CA PHE A 186 7.68 -5.65 -1.28
C PHE A 186 7.14 -7.03 -0.91
N ALA A 187 7.32 -7.99 -1.82
CA ALA A 187 6.69 -9.30 -1.80
C ALA A 187 7.68 -10.40 -2.26
N PRO A 188 7.45 -11.68 -1.92
CA PRO A 188 8.27 -12.78 -2.42
C PRO A 188 8.02 -13.00 -3.93
N ASP A 189 9.00 -13.59 -4.63
CA ASP A 189 8.90 -13.99 -6.05
C ASP A 189 8.06 -15.27 -6.19
N ARG A 190 6.77 -15.18 -5.84
CA ARG A 190 5.83 -16.32 -5.82
C ARG A 190 4.41 -15.91 -6.22
N SER A 191 3.66 -16.89 -6.74
CA SER A 191 2.20 -16.81 -6.96
C SER A 191 1.79 -15.57 -7.78
N TYR A 192 0.72 -14.89 -7.34
CA TYR A 192 0.16 -13.70 -7.96
C TYR A 192 1.10 -12.50 -8.00
N TRP A 193 2.09 -12.42 -7.10
CA TRP A 193 3.08 -11.34 -7.12
C TRP A 193 3.89 -11.35 -8.43
N ASN A 194 4.17 -12.53 -8.97
CA ASN A 194 4.87 -12.69 -10.25
C ASN A 194 3.98 -12.35 -11.45
N ALA A 195 2.69 -12.67 -11.36
CA ALA A 195 1.73 -12.29 -12.39
C ALA A 195 1.57 -10.76 -12.45
N ILE A 196 1.44 -10.10 -11.29
CA ILE A 196 1.42 -8.64 -11.19
C ILE A 196 2.74 -8.06 -11.72
N GLN A 197 3.87 -8.66 -11.36
CA GLN A 197 5.18 -8.23 -11.84
C GLN A 197 5.30 -8.19 -13.36
N CYS A 198 4.83 -9.26 -14.01
CA CYS A 198 4.96 -9.39 -15.46
C CYS A 198 3.90 -8.58 -16.22
N GLY A 199 2.72 -8.37 -15.62
CA GLY A 199 1.54 -7.86 -16.34
C GLY A 199 1.10 -6.45 -15.98
N TRP A 200 1.37 -5.95 -14.77
CA TRP A 200 0.83 -4.66 -14.33
C TRP A 200 1.80 -3.51 -14.57
N GLU A 201 1.37 -2.55 -15.39
CA GLU A 201 2.09 -1.30 -15.60
C GLU A 201 2.11 -0.43 -14.34
N ASN A 202 3.06 0.52 -14.29
CA ASN A 202 3.29 1.41 -13.14
C ASN A 202 3.60 0.66 -11.82
N THR A 203 4.17 -0.54 -11.92
CA THR A 203 4.59 -1.37 -10.78
C THR A 203 6.11 -1.32 -10.60
N VAL A 204 6.57 -1.14 -9.37
CA VAL A 204 7.98 -1.22 -8.96
C VAL A 204 8.11 -2.31 -7.92
N ILE A 205 9.12 -3.18 -8.08
CA ILE A 205 9.26 -4.36 -7.23
C ILE A 205 10.57 -4.33 -6.48
N ARG A 206 10.51 -4.76 -5.24
CA ARG A 206 11.63 -5.01 -4.35
C ARG A 206 11.43 -6.39 -3.74
N THR A 207 11.96 -7.40 -4.41
CA THR A 207 11.85 -8.79 -3.98
C THR A 207 12.56 -8.97 -2.64
N ALA A 208 11.86 -9.57 -1.67
CA ALA A 208 12.47 -10.07 -0.45
C ALA A 208 13.49 -11.19 -0.79
N ARG A 209 14.65 -11.23 -0.14
CA ARG A 209 15.61 -12.32 -0.36
C ARG A 209 15.05 -13.61 0.24
N GLU A 210 15.12 -14.72 -0.49
CA GLU A 210 14.54 -16.00 -0.06
C GLU A 210 15.01 -16.52 1.31
N SER A 211 16.22 -16.11 1.76
CA SER A 211 16.80 -16.55 3.04
C SER A 211 16.39 -15.73 4.26
N THR A 212 15.86 -14.51 4.07
CA THR A 212 15.62 -13.52 5.14
C THR A 212 14.23 -12.86 5.04
N GLY A 213 13.46 -13.15 3.98
CA GLY A 213 12.18 -12.51 3.74
C GLY A 213 12.33 -10.99 3.62
N LEU A 214 11.41 -10.25 4.25
CA LEU A 214 11.44 -8.79 4.29
C LEU A 214 12.35 -8.19 5.38
N GLN A 215 13.07 -9.00 6.15
CA GLN A 215 13.92 -8.52 7.25
C GLN A 215 15.03 -7.58 6.78
N ASP A 216 15.45 -7.68 5.52
CA ASP A 216 16.49 -6.84 4.93
C ASP A 216 15.97 -5.49 4.39
N ILE A 217 14.66 -5.27 4.39
CA ILE A 217 14.10 -4.02 3.88
C ILE A 217 14.19 -2.94 4.96
N SER A 218 15.20 -2.10 4.81
CA SER A 218 15.38 -0.94 5.68
C SER A 218 14.30 0.12 5.45
N TYR A 219 14.03 0.91 6.49
CA TYR A 219 13.22 2.13 6.39
C TYR A 219 13.66 3.05 5.24
N GLN A 220 14.98 3.20 5.06
CA GLN A 220 15.54 4.02 3.99
C GLN A 220 15.19 3.47 2.61
N THR A 221 15.23 2.14 2.43
CA THR A 221 14.83 1.49 1.16
C THR A 221 13.37 1.74 0.84
N MET A 222 12.48 1.67 1.84
CA MET A 222 11.07 2.01 1.68
C MET A 222 10.91 3.48 1.27
N LEU A 223 11.52 4.41 2.02
CA LEU A 223 11.49 5.84 1.72
C LEU A 223 11.98 6.14 0.30
N ASP A 224 13.15 5.61 -0.07
CA ASP A 224 13.74 5.85 -1.38
C ASP A 224 12.86 5.32 -2.51
N THR A 225 12.23 4.16 -2.31
CA THR A 225 11.33 3.58 -3.32
C THR A 225 10.08 4.45 -3.49
N ILE A 226 9.47 4.91 -2.39
CA ILE A 226 8.33 5.84 -2.42
C ILE A 226 8.73 7.14 -3.12
N VAL A 227 9.81 7.79 -2.67
CA VAL A 227 10.29 9.08 -3.18
C VAL A 227 10.68 8.99 -4.66
N ASN A 228 11.30 7.89 -5.09
CA ASN A 228 11.65 7.68 -6.50
C ASN A 228 10.42 7.43 -7.38
N SER A 229 9.34 6.87 -6.85
CA SER A 229 8.09 6.68 -7.59
C SER A 229 7.29 7.97 -7.81
N VAL A 230 7.54 9.01 -7.00
CA VAL A 230 6.99 10.35 -7.18
C VAL A 230 7.75 11.03 -8.32
N GLY A 231 7.65 10.53 -9.54
CA GLY A 231 8.36 11.00 -10.74
C GLY A 231 7.48 10.86 -11.96
#